data_AF-A0AB34UAY9-F1
#
_entry.id   AF-A0AB34UAY9-F1
#
_cell.length_a   1.000
_cell.length_b   1.000
_cell.length_c   1.000
_cell.angle_alpha   90.00
_cell.angle_beta   90.00
_cell.angle_gamma   90.00
#
_symmetry.space_group_name_H-M   'P 1'
#
loop_
_entity.id
_entity.type
_entity.pdbx_description
1 polymer ?
#
loop_
_entity_poly.entity_id
_entity_poly.type
_entity_poly.pdbx_seq_one_letter_code
_entity_poly.pdbx_strand_id
1 'polypeptide(L)'
;MMSEIKYTSDGKKVLVVGKLNAEQTIVQEIFVSSGQEIPSGENFVVKSLHDQPAESWKEKNLRELELRYEKSRKTLEAAIDQQASRLTMIKEKAKLHADALFKFVDNSNEAQLVLLKKVMSGQITHIFVSGYSPEIFEWTGSKAYDIDRYNGRVKLEGIKLLSLFGYSEGNLEYRLHTYRDGSGGSEQVFPVCSYAEALALAQTECDAQAAAYLAENRTNFSMADWKKIEGIAIPQAVIEKYEAEADAQRLKRIANLKKELQDLEEKAPIKAKRTA
;
A
#
# COMPACT_ATOMS: atom_id res chain seq x y z
N MET A 1 -49.65 30.47 45.54
CA MET A 1 -49.66 29.09 46.09
C MET A 1 -49.40 28.14 44.93
N MET A 2 -48.42 27.25 45.04
CA MET A 2 -48.11 26.29 43.97
C MET A 2 -49.22 25.24 43.89
N SER A 3 -49.90 25.19 42.75
CA SER A 3 -50.94 24.23 42.40
C SER A 3 -50.28 22.87 42.08
N GLU A 4 -50.43 21.88 42.96
CA GLU A 4 -49.78 20.56 42.80
C GLU A 4 -50.62 19.64 41.88
N ILE A 5 -50.07 19.31 40.72
CA ILE A 5 -50.70 18.43 39.72
C ILE A 5 -50.28 16.98 39.97
N LYS A 6 -51.24 16.05 39.94
CA LYS A 6 -51.04 14.60 40.13
C LYS A 6 -51.89 13.80 39.14
N TYR A 7 -51.75 12.48 39.17
CA TYR A 7 -52.55 11.55 38.38
C TYR A 7 -53.30 10.58 39.29
N THR A 8 -54.56 10.27 38.97
CA THR A 8 -55.29 9.19 39.64
C THR A 8 -54.82 7.82 39.15
N SER A 9 -55.15 6.76 39.88
CA SER A 9 -54.85 5.37 39.46
C SER A 9 -55.50 4.99 38.13
N ASP A 10 -56.58 5.67 37.73
CA ASP A 10 -57.27 5.48 36.45
C ASP A 10 -56.66 6.33 35.32
N GLY A 11 -55.53 7.01 35.57
CA GLY A 11 -54.77 7.78 34.58
C GLY A 11 -55.26 9.21 34.36
N LYS A 12 -56.27 9.69 35.12
CA LYS A 12 -56.77 11.06 34.98
C LYS A 12 -55.80 12.08 35.58
N LYS A 13 -55.58 13.18 34.87
CA LYS A 13 -54.78 14.31 35.35
C LYS A 13 -55.64 15.20 36.25
N VAL A 14 -55.16 15.48 37.46
CA VAL A 14 -55.94 16.18 38.48
C VAL A 14 -55.09 17.23 39.21
N LEU A 15 -55.75 18.30 39.66
CA LEU A 15 -55.19 19.32 40.51
C LEU A 15 -55.53 19.02 41.98
N VAL A 16 -54.56 19.07 42.88
CA VAL A 16 -54.79 18.91 44.32
C VAL A 16 -55.36 20.21 44.90
N VAL A 17 -56.59 20.14 45.41
CA VAL A 17 -57.30 21.30 46.00
C VAL A 17 -57.12 21.34 47.52
N GLY A 18 -57.06 20.19 48.18
CA GLY A 18 -56.86 20.11 49.63
C GLY A 18 -57.00 18.70 50.19
N LYS A 19 -56.74 18.52 51.48
CA LYS A 19 -56.94 17.23 52.17
C LYS A 19 -58.30 17.19 52.84
N LEU A 20 -59.05 16.10 52.66
CA LEU A 20 -60.30 15.86 53.37
C LEU A 20 -60.02 15.24 54.75
N ASN A 21 -59.08 14.29 54.82
CA ASN A 21 -58.59 13.66 56.04
C ASN A 21 -57.16 13.13 55.82
N ALA A 22 -56.66 12.31 56.75
CA ALA A 22 -55.30 11.76 56.65
C ALA A 22 -55.08 10.85 55.42
N GLU A 23 -56.14 10.24 54.87
CA GLU A 23 -56.06 9.23 53.79
C GLU A 23 -56.68 9.70 52.46
N GLN A 24 -57.43 10.80 52.46
CA GLN A 24 -58.23 11.24 51.31
C GLN A 24 -57.92 12.68 50.93
N THR A 25 -57.75 12.90 49.64
CA THR A 25 -57.44 14.20 49.05
C THR A 25 -58.57 14.63 48.12
N ILE A 26 -58.97 15.89 48.22
CA ILE A 26 -59.92 16.55 47.31
C ILE A 26 -59.12 17.04 46.11
N VAL A 27 -59.51 16.58 44.93
CA VAL A 27 -58.87 16.94 43.67
C VAL A 27 -59.90 17.44 42.67
N GLN A 28 -59.43 18.23 41.71
CA GLN A 28 -60.21 18.73 40.59
C GLN A 28 -59.70 18.14 39.28
N GLU A 29 -60.57 17.62 38.43
CA GLU A 29 -60.16 17.10 37.11
C GLU A 29 -59.63 18.23 36.22
N ILE A 30 -58.46 18.00 35.61
CA ILE A 30 -57.88 18.89 34.61
C ILE A 30 -58.25 18.33 33.23
N PHE A 31 -59.03 19.07 32.47
CA PHE A 31 -59.29 18.75 31.08
C PHE A 31 -58.21 19.39 30.21
N VAL A 32 -57.73 18.64 29.21
CA VAL A 32 -56.81 19.15 28.19
C VAL A 32 -57.61 19.38 26.92
N SER A 33 -57.78 20.64 26.52
CA SER A 33 -58.41 21.00 25.26
C SER A 33 -57.46 21.87 24.46
N SER A 34 -57.16 21.46 23.22
CA SER A 34 -56.25 22.19 22.31
C SER A 34 -54.88 22.54 22.92
N GLY A 35 -54.31 21.65 23.74
CA GLY A 35 -53.00 21.84 24.39
C GLY A 35 -53.03 22.77 25.61
N GLN A 36 -54.19 23.31 25.99
CA GLN A 36 -54.35 24.13 27.19
C GLN A 36 -54.98 23.28 28.31
N GLU A 37 -54.34 23.30 29.48
CA GLU A 37 -54.77 22.57 30.68
C GLU A 37 -55.70 23.46 31.51
N ILE A 38 -56.96 23.06 31.63
CA ILE A 38 -57.98 23.86 32.32
C ILE A 38 -58.52 23.05 33.50
N PRO A 39 -58.28 23.50 34.75
CA PRO A 39 -58.90 22.92 35.93
C PRO A 39 -60.38 23.36 35.98
N SER A 40 -61.24 22.60 35.30
CA SER A 40 -62.67 22.93 35.15
C SER A 40 -63.59 21.74 35.41
N GLY A 41 -63.04 20.58 35.78
CA GLY A 41 -63.85 19.44 36.16
C GLY A 41 -64.43 19.54 37.56
N GLU A 42 -65.25 18.55 37.90
CA GLU A 42 -65.84 18.42 39.22
C GLU A 42 -64.76 18.14 40.27
N ASN A 43 -65.03 18.57 41.50
CA ASN A 43 -64.20 18.21 42.64
C ASN A 43 -64.65 16.85 43.15
N PHE A 44 -63.71 15.91 43.28
CA PHE A 44 -63.96 14.59 43.82
C PHE A 44 -62.83 14.14 44.74
N VAL A 45 -63.09 13.09 45.50
CA VAL A 45 -62.20 12.61 46.56
C VAL A 45 -61.50 11.34 46.09
N VAL A 46 -60.17 11.32 46.21
CA VAL A 46 -59.33 10.16 45.86
C VAL A 46 -58.40 9.80 47.01
N LYS A 47 -58.14 8.49 47.14
CA LYS A 47 -57.27 7.91 48.17
C LYS A 47 -55.81 7.83 47.73
N SER A 48 -55.56 7.74 46.43
CA SER A 48 -54.23 7.51 45.89
C SER A 48 -53.98 8.41 44.69
N LEU A 49 -52.83 9.06 44.71
CA LEU A 49 -52.35 9.97 43.69
C LEU A 49 -50.92 9.59 43.32
N HIS A 50 -50.60 9.69 42.04
CA HIS A 50 -49.30 9.37 41.48
C HIS A 50 -48.66 10.63 40.89
N ASP A 51 -47.33 10.70 40.94
CA ASP A 51 -46.56 11.82 40.38
C ASP A 51 -46.49 11.77 38.84
N GLN A 52 -46.68 10.60 38.26
CA GLN A 52 -46.67 10.34 36.83
C GLN A 52 -47.92 9.56 36.42
N PRO A 53 -48.35 9.65 35.15
CA PRO A 53 -49.48 8.87 34.66
C PRO A 53 -49.22 7.38 34.84
N ALA A 54 -50.25 6.64 35.25
CA ALA A 54 -50.17 5.19 35.39
C ALA A 54 -49.97 4.56 34.00
N GLU A 55 -48.80 3.96 33.77
CA GLU A 55 -48.52 3.21 32.55
C GLU A 55 -49.10 1.80 32.66
N SER A 56 -49.81 1.34 31.62
CA SER A 56 -50.32 -0.02 31.61
C SER A 56 -49.19 -1.04 31.44
N TRP A 57 -49.31 -2.21 32.07
CA TRP A 57 -48.35 -3.31 31.88
C TRP A 57 -48.15 -3.66 30.39
N LYS A 58 -49.21 -3.52 29.57
CA LYS A 58 -49.17 -3.78 28.13
C LYS A 58 -48.26 -2.79 27.40
N GLU A 59 -48.36 -1.49 27.69
CA GLU A 59 -47.52 -0.46 27.05
C GLU A 59 -46.05 -0.61 27.44
N LYS A 60 -45.77 -0.88 28.72
CA LYS A 60 -44.40 -1.15 29.18
C LYS A 60 -43.82 -2.39 28.49
N ASN A 61 -44.57 -3.48 28.45
CA ASN A 61 -44.13 -4.73 27.82
C ASN A 61 -43.94 -4.58 26.31
N LEU A 62 -44.80 -3.81 25.63
CA LEU A 62 -44.66 -3.51 24.20
C LEU A 62 -43.36 -2.74 23.93
N ARG A 63 -43.09 -1.68 24.71
CA ARG A 63 -41.84 -0.90 24.59
C ARG A 63 -40.61 -1.78 24.80
N GLU A 64 -40.62 -2.63 25.83
CA GLU A 64 -39.52 -3.57 26.07
C GLU A 64 -39.34 -4.57 24.92
N LEU A 65 -40.44 -5.06 24.34
CA LEU A 65 -40.40 -5.99 23.22
C LEU A 65 -39.85 -5.34 21.95
N GLU A 66 -40.26 -4.11 21.64
CA GLU A 66 -39.76 -3.31 20.52
C GLU A 66 -38.26 -3.04 20.65
N LEU A 67 -37.80 -2.65 21.85
CA LEU A 67 -36.37 -2.44 22.13
C LEU A 67 -35.56 -3.72 21.94
N ARG A 68 -36.06 -4.87 22.42
CA ARG A 68 -35.40 -6.17 22.23
C ARG A 68 -35.38 -6.57 20.76
N TYR A 69 -36.46 -6.34 20.04
CA TYR A 69 -36.56 -6.63 18.62
C TYR A 69 -35.57 -5.79 17.82
N GLU A 70 -35.53 -4.47 18.02
CA GLU A 70 -34.58 -3.59 17.35
C GLU A 70 -33.13 -3.96 17.65
N LYS A 71 -32.81 -4.27 18.91
CA LYS A 71 -31.47 -4.70 19.29
C LYS A 71 -31.08 -6.01 18.60
N SER A 72 -31.99 -6.97 18.55
CA SER A 72 -31.77 -8.26 17.87
C SER A 72 -31.60 -8.08 16.37
N ARG A 73 -32.45 -7.25 15.74
CA ARG A 73 -32.36 -6.89 14.32
C ARG A 73 -31.00 -6.29 13.98
N LYS A 74 -30.57 -5.26 14.72
CA LYS A 74 -29.26 -4.61 14.51
C LYS A 74 -28.09 -5.59 14.68
N THR A 75 -28.19 -6.50 15.65
CA THR A 75 -27.16 -7.52 15.89
C THR A 75 -27.08 -8.51 14.73
N LEU A 76 -28.22 -8.95 14.21
CA LEU A 76 -28.30 -9.85 13.06
C LEU A 76 -27.82 -9.18 11.77
N GLU A 77 -28.22 -7.94 11.52
CA GLU A 77 -27.75 -7.14 10.37
C GLU A 77 -26.22 -7.00 10.39
N ALA A 78 -25.65 -6.60 11.53
CA ALA A 78 -24.20 -6.50 11.69
C ALA A 78 -23.48 -7.86 11.48
N ALA A 79 -24.07 -8.96 11.95
CA ALA A 79 -23.52 -10.30 11.73
C ALA A 79 -23.57 -10.71 10.25
N ILE A 80 -24.64 -10.37 9.53
CA ILE A 80 -24.77 -10.61 8.09
C ILE A 80 -23.69 -9.83 7.33
N ASP A 81 -23.51 -8.55 7.63
CA ASP A 81 -22.49 -7.70 6.98
C ASP A 81 -21.08 -8.21 7.23
N GLN A 82 -20.80 -8.65 8.47
CA GLN A 82 -19.52 -9.25 8.82
C GLN A 82 -19.27 -10.55 8.03
N GLN A 83 -20.28 -11.42 7.92
CA GLN A 83 -20.17 -12.66 7.16
C GLN A 83 -20.03 -12.41 5.65
N ALA A 84 -20.75 -11.44 5.09
CA ALA A 84 -20.62 -11.04 3.70
C ALA A 84 -19.21 -10.52 3.38
N SER A 85 -18.66 -9.67 4.27
CA SER A 85 -17.29 -9.17 4.16
C SER A 85 -16.27 -10.31 4.24
N ARG A 86 -16.45 -11.23 5.19
CA ARG A 86 -15.58 -12.41 5.34
C ARG A 86 -15.63 -13.33 4.13
N LEU A 87 -16.83 -13.61 3.61
CA LEU A 87 -17.02 -14.43 2.41
C LEU A 87 -16.34 -13.79 1.20
N THR A 88 -16.50 -12.48 1.02
CA THR A 88 -15.83 -11.73 -0.04
C THR A 88 -14.31 -11.86 0.07
N MET A 89 -13.75 -11.63 1.25
CA MET A 89 -12.31 -11.80 1.51
C MET A 89 -11.82 -13.22 1.25
N ILE A 90 -12.59 -14.24 1.61
CA ILE A 90 -12.23 -15.64 1.35
C ILE A 90 -12.26 -15.94 -0.15
N LYS A 91 -13.29 -15.47 -0.88
CA LYS A 91 -13.40 -15.63 -2.33
C LYS A 91 -12.25 -14.94 -3.06
N GLU A 92 -11.94 -13.71 -2.71
CA GLU A 92 -10.83 -12.96 -3.30
C GLU A 92 -9.49 -13.64 -3.04
N LYS A 93 -9.25 -14.11 -1.81
CA LYS A 93 -8.03 -14.90 -1.48
C LYS A 93 -7.95 -16.19 -2.30
N ALA A 94 -9.05 -16.94 -2.41
CA ALA A 94 -9.09 -18.18 -3.16
C ALA A 94 -8.87 -17.95 -4.65
N LYS A 95 -9.47 -16.89 -5.22
CA LYS A 95 -9.26 -16.47 -6.60
C LYS A 95 -7.81 -16.08 -6.85
N LEU A 96 -7.24 -15.21 -6.01
CA LEU A 96 -5.84 -14.80 -6.11
C LEU A 96 -4.88 -16.00 -6.05
N HIS A 97 -5.13 -16.95 -5.13
CA HIS A 97 -4.33 -18.17 -5.05
C HIS A 97 -4.48 -19.04 -6.31
N ALA A 98 -5.70 -19.23 -6.80
CA ALA A 98 -5.96 -20.02 -8.00
C ALA A 98 -5.29 -19.37 -9.23
N ASP A 99 -5.50 -18.08 -9.44
CA ASP A 99 -4.90 -17.31 -10.54
C ASP A 99 -3.37 -17.38 -10.49
N ALA A 100 -2.77 -17.22 -9.31
CA ALA A 100 -1.32 -17.34 -9.13
C ALA A 100 -0.81 -18.75 -9.44
N LEU A 101 -1.54 -19.79 -9.02
CA LEU A 101 -1.18 -21.18 -9.30
C LEU A 101 -1.28 -21.51 -10.79
N PHE A 102 -2.37 -21.09 -11.46
CA PHE A 102 -2.53 -21.31 -12.90
C PHE A 102 -1.45 -20.58 -13.69
N LYS A 103 -1.21 -19.29 -13.38
CA LYS A 103 -0.12 -18.53 -13.99
C LYS A 103 1.25 -19.18 -13.78
N PHE A 104 1.50 -19.71 -12.58
CA PHE A 104 2.75 -20.44 -12.30
C PHE A 104 2.85 -21.72 -13.12
N VAL A 105 1.79 -22.52 -13.22
CA VAL A 105 1.79 -23.75 -14.02
C VAL A 105 1.98 -23.43 -15.52
N ASP A 106 1.34 -22.37 -16.01
CA ASP A 106 1.38 -22.00 -17.42
C ASP A 106 2.73 -21.39 -17.84
N ASN A 107 3.36 -20.61 -16.95
CA ASN A 107 4.55 -19.83 -17.28
C ASN A 107 5.86 -20.36 -16.68
N SER A 108 5.79 -21.22 -15.67
CA SER A 108 7.00 -21.87 -15.15
C SER A 108 7.47 -23.00 -16.04
N ASN A 109 8.78 -23.21 -16.08
CA ASN A 109 9.39 -24.33 -16.80
C ASN A 109 10.28 -25.15 -15.88
N GLU A 110 10.65 -26.36 -16.32
CA GLU A 110 11.49 -27.27 -15.54
C GLU A 110 12.83 -26.64 -15.16
N ALA A 111 13.40 -25.80 -16.02
CA ALA A 111 14.65 -25.09 -15.74
C ALA A 111 14.55 -24.14 -14.53
N GLN A 112 13.42 -23.44 -14.37
CA GLN A 112 13.17 -22.58 -13.21
C GLN A 112 13.07 -23.38 -11.90
N LEU A 113 12.43 -24.56 -11.92
CA LEU A 113 12.35 -25.44 -10.74
C LEU A 113 13.72 -26.05 -10.38
N VAL A 114 14.50 -26.43 -11.39
CA VAL A 114 15.88 -26.89 -11.21
C VAL A 114 16.74 -25.78 -10.61
N LEU A 115 16.60 -24.54 -11.09
CA LEU A 115 17.30 -23.38 -10.54
C LEU A 115 16.90 -23.13 -9.08
N LEU A 116 15.60 -23.19 -8.76
CA LEU A 116 15.13 -23.06 -7.37
C LEU A 116 15.78 -24.11 -6.47
N LYS A 117 15.84 -25.37 -6.91
CA LYS A 117 16.53 -26.44 -6.18
C LYS A 117 18.02 -26.13 -5.98
N LYS A 118 18.71 -25.65 -7.01
CA LYS A 118 20.14 -25.26 -6.94
C LYS A 118 20.35 -24.12 -5.94
N VAL A 119 19.47 -23.12 -5.91
CA VAL A 119 19.48 -22.02 -4.93
C VAL A 119 19.28 -22.55 -3.52
N MET A 120 18.23 -23.35 -3.28
CA MET A 120 17.92 -23.90 -1.95
C MET A 120 18.98 -24.87 -1.43
N SER A 121 19.71 -25.55 -2.33
CA SER A 121 20.79 -26.49 -1.97
C SER A 121 22.17 -25.84 -1.88
N GLY A 122 22.28 -24.52 -2.11
CA GLY A 122 23.55 -23.80 -2.03
C GLY A 122 24.53 -24.13 -3.17
N GLN A 123 24.05 -24.61 -4.32
CA GLN A 123 24.88 -24.95 -5.48
C GLN A 123 25.23 -23.75 -6.36
N ILE A 124 24.70 -22.57 -6.03
CA ILE A 124 24.98 -21.33 -6.76
C ILE A 124 26.35 -20.80 -6.36
N THR A 125 27.15 -20.48 -7.38
CA THR A 125 28.51 -19.95 -7.20
C THR A 125 28.68 -18.57 -7.81
N HIS A 126 27.87 -18.21 -8.80
CA HIS A 126 27.94 -16.93 -9.50
C HIS A 126 26.55 -16.32 -9.68
N ILE A 127 26.52 -15.00 -9.78
CA ILE A 127 25.34 -14.22 -10.10
C ILE A 127 25.65 -13.36 -11.32
N PHE A 128 24.77 -13.40 -12.31
CA PHE A 128 24.68 -12.38 -13.35
C PHE A 128 23.61 -11.35 -12.98
N VAL A 129 23.98 -10.07 -12.97
CA VAL A 129 23.05 -8.94 -12.79
C VAL A 129 22.74 -8.36 -14.15
N SER A 130 21.46 -8.30 -14.48
CA SER A 130 20.96 -7.75 -15.76
C SER A 130 20.58 -6.28 -15.64
N GLY A 131 20.43 -5.62 -16.79
CA GLY A 131 19.90 -4.26 -16.87
C GLY A 131 20.94 -3.19 -17.24
N TYR A 132 20.96 -2.08 -16.50
CA TYR A 132 21.68 -0.86 -16.90
C TYR A 132 23.21 -0.96 -16.73
N SER A 133 23.65 -1.60 -15.65
CA SER A 133 25.07 -1.85 -15.33
C SER A 133 25.28 -3.36 -15.18
N PRO A 134 25.30 -4.11 -16.30
CA PRO A 134 25.41 -5.56 -16.25
C PRO A 134 26.74 -6.00 -15.65
N GLU A 135 26.70 -7.05 -14.84
CA GLU A 135 27.89 -7.56 -14.17
C GLU A 135 27.76 -9.03 -13.78
N ILE A 136 28.90 -9.71 -13.67
CA ILE A 136 29.00 -11.07 -13.11
C ILE A 136 29.85 -11.00 -11.86
N PHE A 137 29.40 -11.62 -10.77
CA PHE A 137 30.20 -11.75 -9.54
C PHE A 137 29.99 -13.10 -8.87
N GLU A 138 30.96 -13.51 -8.06
CA GLU A 138 30.89 -14.72 -7.25
C GLU A 138 29.93 -14.55 -6.06
N TRP A 139 29.07 -15.53 -5.82
CA TRP A 139 28.13 -15.55 -4.71
C TRP A 139 28.82 -15.58 -3.34
N THR A 140 30.02 -16.13 -3.24
CA THR A 140 30.84 -16.09 -2.01
C THR A 140 31.69 -14.82 -1.92
N GLY A 141 31.66 -13.98 -2.94
CA GLY A 141 32.41 -12.73 -3.01
C GLY A 141 31.77 -11.61 -2.17
N SER A 142 32.54 -10.54 -1.97
CA SER A 142 32.14 -9.38 -1.16
C SER A 142 30.80 -8.74 -1.55
N LYS A 143 30.37 -8.86 -2.81
CA LYS A 143 29.11 -8.28 -3.30
C LYS A 143 27.85 -8.97 -2.79
N ALA A 144 27.95 -10.25 -2.41
CA ALA A 144 26.85 -10.99 -1.81
C ALA A 144 26.65 -10.64 -0.33
N TYR A 145 27.52 -9.83 0.25
CA TYR A 145 27.41 -9.39 1.64
C TYR A 145 27.07 -7.90 1.73
N ASP A 146 26.34 -7.55 2.77
CA ASP A 146 26.19 -6.17 3.19
C ASP A 146 27.43 -5.77 4.00
N ILE A 147 28.15 -4.78 3.51
CA ILE A 147 29.44 -4.38 4.06
C ILE A 147 29.34 -2.91 4.47
N ASP A 148 29.25 -2.68 5.78
CA ASP A 148 29.41 -1.35 6.35
C ASP A 148 30.89 -0.95 6.31
N ARG A 149 31.14 0.19 5.69
CA ARG A 149 32.47 0.80 5.56
C ARG A 149 32.44 2.19 6.19
N TYR A 150 32.58 2.24 7.51
CA TYR A 150 32.63 3.50 8.25
C TYR A 150 34.02 3.74 8.85
N ASN A 151 34.62 4.91 8.57
CA ASN A 151 35.93 5.34 9.08
C ASN A 151 37.05 4.30 8.97
N GLY A 152 37.17 3.63 7.82
CA GLY A 152 38.21 2.63 7.56
C GLY A 152 38.01 1.29 8.28
N ARG A 153 36.90 1.12 9.01
CA ARG A 153 36.47 -0.17 9.54
C ARG A 153 35.58 -0.85 8.50
N VAL A 154 35.85 -2.12 8.25
CA VAL A 154 35.02 -2.96 7.38
C VAL A 154 34.29 -3.94 8.29
N LYS A 155 32.97 -3.88 8.31
CA LYS A 155 32.12 -4.80 9.07
C LYS A 155 31.14 -5.47 8.10
N LEU A 156 31.10 -6.80 8.14
CA LEU A 156 30.07 -7.58 7.48
C LEU A 156 28.82 -7.55 8.35
N GLU A 157 27.73 -6.96 7.84
CA GLU A 157 26.46 -6.85 8.57
C GLU A 157 25.53 -8.02 8.28
N GLY A 158 25.68 -8.66 7.11
CA GLY A 158 24.92 -9.84 6.74
C GLY A 158 25.16 -10.26 5.29
N ILE A 159 24.44 -11.29 4.86
CA ILE A 159 24.34 -11.68 3.45
C ILE A 159 23.17 -10.91 2.84
N LYS A 160 23.38 -10.38 1.64
CA LYS A 160 22.36 -9.70 0.85
C LYS A 160 21.18 -10.63 0.56
N LEU A 161 19.97 -10.09 0.68
CA LEU A 161 18.75 -10.86 0.42
C LEU A 161 18.60 -11.19 -1.07
N LEU A 162 18.58 -12.48 -1.40
CA LEU A 162 18.15 -13.00 -2.71
C LEU A 162 16.65 -13.35 -2.63
N SER A 163 15.82 -12.49 -3.18
CA SER A 163 14.36 -12.61 -3.15
C SER A 163 13.85 -13.32 -4.39
N LEU A 164 12.95 -14.30 -4.21
CA LEU A 164 12.16 -14.90 -5.27
C LEU A 164 10.80 -14.21 -5.36
N PHE A 165 10.55 -13.50 -6.45
CA PHE A 165 9.27 -12.86 -6.74
C PHE A 165 8.43 -13.72 -7.67
N GLY A 166 7.16 -13.88 -7.32
CA GLY A 166 6.11 -14.49 -8.16
C GLY A 166 5.07 -13.48 -8.66
N TYR A 167 5.31 -12.17 -8.49
CA TYR A 167 4.39 -11.12 -8.97
C TYR A 167 4.45 -10.94 -10.50
N SER A 168 5.42 -11.56 -11.18
CA SER A 168 5.66 -11.44 -12.62
C SER A 168 4.81 -12.39 -13.44
N GLU A 169 3.48 -12.28 -13.30
CA GLU A 169 2.54 -13.07 -14.13
C GLU A 169 2.78 -14.59 -14.02
N GLY A 170 3.28 -15.10 -12.88
CA GLY A 170 3.58 -16.52 -12.67
C GLY A 170 5.00 -16.96 -12.97
N ASN A 171 5.87 -16.07 -13.47
CA ASN A 171 7.29 -16.37 -13.62
C ASN A 171 8.04 -16.30 -12.28
N LEU A 172 9.13 -17.05 -12.18
CA LEU A 172 10.08 -16.92 -11.07
C LEU A 172 11.16 -15.90 -11.43
N GLU A 173 11.11 -14.73 -10.79
CA GLU A 173 12.16 -13.71 -10.90
C GLU A 173 13.00 -13.65 -9.63
N TYR A 174 14.32 -13.60 -9.78
CA TYR A 174 15.24 -13.38 -8.67
C TYR A 174 15.70 -11.94 -8.66
N ARG A 175 15.72 -11.31 -7.47
CA ARG A 175 16.21 -9.94 -7.27
C ARG A 175 17.07 -9.84 -6.03
N LEU A 176 18.00 -8.89 -6.02
CA LEU A 176 18.91 -8.65 -4.89
C LEU A 176 18.48 -7.39 -4.12
N HIS A 177 18.37 -7.48 -2.78
CA HIS A 177 18.00 -6.35 -1.90
C HIS A 177 16.63 -5.71 -2.19
N THR A 178 15.64 -6.47 -2.66
CA THR A 178 14.25 -5.99 -2.83
C THR A 178 13.32 -6.59 -1.77
N TYR A 179 12.55 -5.72 -1.10
CA TYR A 179 11.57 -6.08 -0.08
C TYR A 179 10.20 -6.45 -0.69
N ARG A 180 9.33 -7.04 0.15
CA ARG A 180 7.99 -7.53 -0.24
C ARG A 180 7.07 -6.45 -0.81
N ASP A 181 7.21 -5.20 -0.37
CA ASP A 181 6.43 -4.05 -0.82
C ASP A 181 6.94 -3.43 -2.12
N GLY A 182 8.00 -3.99 -2.71
CA GLY A 182 8.65 -3.46 -3.92
C GLY A 182 9.66 -2.35 -3.65
N SER A 183 9.90 -1.99 -2.38
CA SER A 183 10.99 -1.08 -2.02
C SER A 183 12.36 -1.79 -2.10
N GLY A 184 13.43 -1.03 -2.35
CA GLY A 184 14.79 -1.54 -2.48
C GLY A 184 15.32 -1.55 -3.91
N GLY A 185 16.26 -2.45 -4.22
CA GLY A 185 16.90 -2.54 -5.54
C GLY A 185 15.91 -2.97 -6.64
N SER A 186 16.13 -2.50 -7.87
CA SER A 186 15.36 -2.88 -9.06
C SER A 186 16.06 -3.91 -9.96
N GLU A 187 17.23 -4.40 -9.53
CA GLU A 187 18.09 -5.28 -10.31
C GLU A 187 17.56 -6.70 -10.34
N GLN A 188 17.25 -7.20 -11.54
CA GLN A 188 17.00 -8.61 -11.77
C GLN A 188 18.33 -9.36 -11.86
N VAL A 189 18.41 -10.48 -11.14
CA VAL A 189 19.60 -11.30 -11.08
C VAL A 189 19.32 -12.73 -11.54
N PHE A 190 20.36 -13.37 -12.06
CA PHE A 190 20.34 -14.72 -12.59
C PHE A 190 21.40 -15.56 -11.87
N PRO A 191 21.01 -16.30 -10.81
CA PRO A 191 21.92 -17.20 -10.10
C PRO A 191 22.32 -18.38 -10.98
N VAL A 192 23.60 -18.75 -11.00
CA VAL A 192 24.11 -19.88 -11.81
C VAL A 192 25.20 -20.67 -11.08
N CYS A 193 25.54 -21.85 -11.61
CA CYS A 193 26.51 -22.77 -10.99
C CYS A 193 27.95 -22.57 -11.48
N SER A 194 28.17 -21.73 -12.49
CA SER A 194 29.52 -21.42 -12.99
C SER A 194 29.59 -20.06 -13.68
N TYR A 195 30.81 -19.53 -13.80
CA TYR A 195 31.08 -18.33 -14.58
C TYR A 195 30.70 -18.49 -16.06
N ALA A 196 30.97 -19.66 -16.65
CA ALA A 196 30.65 -19.93 -18.05
C ALA A 196 29.14 -19.86 -18.33
N GLU A 197 28.32 -20.37 -17.41
CA GLU A 197 26.85 -20.22 -17.48
C GLU A 197 26.43 -18.74 -17.37
N ALA A 198 27.04 -17.99 -16.45
CA ALA A 198 26.77 -16.55 -16.31
C ALA A 198 27.15 -15.78 -17.58
N LEU A 199 28.29 -16.11 -18.18
CA LEU A 199 28.79 -15.49 -19.39
C LEU A 199 27.87 -15.76 -20.58
N ALA A 200 27.33 -16.97 -20.71
CA ALA A 200 26.38 -17.29 -21.78
C ALA A 200 25.08 -16.47 -21.67
N LEU A 201 24.57 -16.28 -20.45
CA LEU A 201 23.41 -15.40 -20.20
C LEU A 201 23.74 -13.93 -20.50
N ALA A 202 24.88 -13.45 -20.01
CA ALA A 202 25.36 -12.10 -20.25
C ALA A 202 25.55 -11.82 -21.74
N GLN A 203 26.11 -12.78 -22.50
CA GLN A 203 26.30 -12.68 -23.94
C GLN A 203 24.96 -12.58 -24.68
N THR A 204 23.99 -13.42 -24.30
CA THR A 204 22.63 -13.38 -24.88
C THR A 204 21.95 -12.02 -24.68
N GLU A 205 22.06 -11.45 -23.48
CA GLU A 205 21.53 -10.12 -23.20
C GLU A 205 22.32 -9.02 -23.92
N CYS A 206 23.65 -9.12 -23.97
CA CYS A 206 24.51 -8.19 -24.69
C CYS A 206 24.14 -8.13 -26.18
N ASP A 207 23.96 -9.29 -26.81
CA ASP A 207 23.58 -9.41 -28.23
C ASP A 207 22.18 -8.83 -28.49
N ALA A 208 21.22 -9.08 -27.59
CA ALA A 208 19.88 -8.50 -27.68
C ALA A 208 19.89 -6.97 -27.56
N GLN A 209 20.65 -6.43 -26.59
CA GLN A 209 20.80 -4.98 -26.42
C GLN A 209 21.56 -4.35 -27.60
N ALA A 210 22.59 -5.03 -28.11
CA ALA A 210 23.35 -4.62 -29.29
C ALA A 210 22.45 -4.52 -30.53
N ALA A 211 21.65 -5.56 -30.80
CA ALA A 211 20.70 -5.57 -31.91
C ALA A 211 19.67 -4.45 -31.79
N ALA A 212 19.11 -4.23 -30.59
CA ALA A 212 18.16 -3.15 -30.34
C ALA A 212 18.78 -1.75 -30.52
N TYR A 213 20.03 -1.57 -30.11
CA TYR A 213 20.77 -0.31 -30.30
C TYR A 213 21.08 -0.04 -31.77
N LEU A 214 21.50 -1.07 -32.53
CA LEU A 214 21.73 -0.94 -33.97
C LEU A 214 20.43 -0.63 -34.73
N ALA A 215 19.32 -1.24 -34.31
CA ALA A 215 17.99 -1.02 -34.89
C ALA A 215 17.30 0.29 -34.43
N GLU A 216 17.97 1.15 -33.66
CA GLU A 216 17.43 2.41 -33.10
C GLU A 216 16.22 2.26 -32.17
N ASN A 217 15.89 1.02 -31.77
CA ASN A 217 14.88 0.73 -30.75
C ASN A 217 15.39 1.03 -29.33
N ARG A 218 16.69 1.31 -29.19
CA ARG A 218 17.34 1.73 -27.95
C ARG A 218 18.26 2.93 -28.23
N THR A 219 18.18 3.95 -27.40
CA THR A 219 18.93 5.21 -27.57
C THR A 219 20.37 5.16 -27.07
N ASN A 220 20.72 4.18 -26.24
CA ASN A 220 22.06 4.08 -25.63
C ASN A 220 22.53 2.63 -25.47
N PHE A 221 23.85 2.46 -25.41
CA PHE A 221 24.49 1.17 -25.11
C PHE A 221 25.58 1.38 -24.05
N SER A 222 25.53 0.63 -22.95
CA SER A 222 26.45 0.76 -21.80
C SER A 222 27.82 0.13 -22.11
N MET A 223 28.54 0.69 -23.10
CA MET A 223 29.77 0.11 -23.63
C MET A 223 30.84 -0.15 -22.55
N ALA A 224 30.96 0.76 -21.59
CA ALA A 224 31.93 0.66 -20.50
C ALA A 224 31.60 -0.46 -19.50
N ASP A 225 30.31 -0.74 -19.26
CA ASP A 225 29.89 -1.76 -18.30
C ASP A 225 30.00 -3.16 -18.90
N TRP A 226 29.55 -3.32 -20.15
CA TRP A 226 29.76 -4.58 -20.87
C TRP A 226 31.26 -4.93 -20.97
N LYS A 227 32.14 -3.98 -21.29
CA LYS A 227 33.59 -4.21 -21.35
C LYS A 227 34.23 -4.68 -20.03
N LYS A 228 33.59 -4.50 -18.87
CA LYS A 228 34.11 -4.99 -17.58
C LYS A 228 33.91 -6.50 -17.42
N ILE A 229 32.99 -7.09 -18.17
CA ILE A 229 32.73 -8.54 -18.12
C ILE A 229 33.77 -9.24 -18.97
N GLU A 230 34.65 -9.99 -18.32
CA GLU A 230 35.69 -10.77 -18.99
C GLU A 230 35.06 -11.81 -19.95
N GLY A 231 35.57 -11.88 -21.19
CA GLY A 231 35.09 -12.83 -22.18
C GLY A 231 33.81 -12.44 -22.94
N ILE A 232 33.19 -11.28 -22.65
CA ILE A 232 32.07 -10.78 -23.46
C ILE A 232 32.56 -10.35 -24.85
N ALA A 233 31.81 -10.71 -25.89
CA ALA A 233 32.05 -10.26 -27.26
C ALA A 233 31.01 -9.21 -27.65
N ILE A 234 31.45 -7.96 -27.89
CA ILE A 234 30.56 -6.89 -28.34
C ILE A 234 30.67 -6.78 -29.87
N PRO A 235 29.54 -6.78 -30.61
CA PRO A 235 29.58 -6.69 -32.06
C PRO A 235 30.31 -5.43 -32.56
N GLN A 236 31.18 -5.60 -33.56
CA GLN A 236 32.01 -4.51 -34.10
C GLN A 236 31.17 -3.31 -34.58
N ALA A 237 30.02 -3.58 -35.22
CA ALA A 237 29.10 -2.52 -35.67
C ALA A 237 28.57 -1.64 -34.52
N VAL A 238 28.40 -2.20 -33.31
CA VAL A 238 28.00 -1.42 -32.12
C VAL A 238 29.13 -0.51 -31.69
N ILE A 239 30.37 -1.01 -31.70
CA ILE A 239 31.56 -0.24 -31.33
C ILE A 239 31.70 0.96 -32.25
N GLU A 240 31.61 0.73 -33.57
CA GLU A 240 31.72 1.79 -34.58
C GLU A 240 30.61 2.84 -34.44
N LYS A 241 29.36 2.41 -34.27
CA LYS A 241 28.23 3.33 -34.04
C LYS A 241 28.44 4.16 -32.77
N TYR A 242 28.83 3.52 -31.67
CA TYR A 242 29.06 4.17 -30.39
C TYR A 242 30.19 5.21 -30.46
N GLU A 243 31.29 4.87 -31.13
CA GLU A 243 32.43 5.78 -31.33
C GLU A 243 32.04 6.98 -32.21
N ALA A 244 31.30 6.74 -33.30
CA ALA A 244 30.79 7.81 -34.16
C ALA A 244 29.86 8.77 -33.41
N GLU A 245 28.96 8.25 -32.57
CA GLU A 245 28.09 9.08 -31.72
C GLU A 245 28.90 9.87 -30.68
N ALA A 246 29.89 9.24 -30.04
CA ALA A 246 30.77 9.91 -29.09
C ALA A 246 31.59 11.04 -29.74
N ASP A 247 32.09 10.83 -30.96
CA ASP A 247 32.81 11.84 -31.72
C ASP A 247 31.90 12.99 -32.15
N ALA A 248 30.69 12.70 -32.62
CA ALA A 248 29.70 13.72 -32.91
C ALA A 248 29.36 14.57 -31.67
N GLN A 249 29.23 13.95 -30.50
CA GLN A 249 29.04 14.67 -29.23
C GLN A 249 30.24 15.52 -28.82
N ARG A 250 31.47 15.01 -29.00
CA ARG A 250 32.71 15.78 -28.76
C ARG A 250 32.77 17.01 -29.66
N LEU A 251 32.48 16.85 -30.95
CA LEU A 251 32.43 17.96 -31.91
C LEU A 251 31.38 19.01 -31.53
N LYS A 252 30.18 18.57 -31.14
CA LYS A 252 29.11 19.47 -30.65
C LYS A 252 29.54 20.23 -29.40
N ARG A 253 30.20 19.55 -28.46
CA ARG A 253 30.74 20.18 -27.25
C ARG A 253 31.82 21.21 -27.57
N ILE A 254 32.72 20.91 -28.51
CA ILE A 254 33.74 21.85 -28.98
C ILE A 254 33.06 23.09 -29.60
N ALA A 255 32.03 22.90 -30.44
CA ALA A 255 31.30 24.01 -31.04
C ALA A 255 30.62 24.91 -29.98
N ASN A 256 29.99 24.30 -28.97
CA ASN A 256 29.37 25.05 -27.87
C ASN A 256 30.41 25.83 -27.06
N LEU A 257 31.55 25.20 -26.71
CA LEU A 257 32.63 25.87 -25.97
C LEU A 257 33.22 27.03 -26.76
N LYS A 258 33.36 26.91 -28.09
CA LYS A 258 33.80 28.03 -28.94
C LYS A 258 32.83 29.21 -28.88
N LYS A 259 31.52 28.93 -28.89
CA LYS A 259 30.48 29.97 -28.78
C LYS A 259 30.52 30.64 -27.40
N GLU A 260 30.63 29.85 -26.32
CA GLU A 260 30.77 30.39 -24.97
C GLU A 260 32.02 31.26 -24.81
N LEU A 261 33.15 30.83 -25.39
CA LEU A 261 34.40 31.58 -25.36
C LEU A 261 34.27 32.92 -26.09
N GLN A 262 33.63 32.93 -27.26
CA GLN A 262 33.32 34.16 -27.99
C GLN A 262 32.42 35.10 -27.17
N ASP A 263 31.34 34.58 -26.57
CA ASP A 263 30.43 35.36 -25.74
C ASP A 263 31.15 35.98 -24.51
N LEU A 264 32.14 35.27 -23.95
CA LEU A 264 32.96 35.75 -22.84
C LEU A 264 33.98 36.80 -23.28
N GLU A 265 34.59 36.64 -24.46
CA GLU A 265 35.49 37.64 -25.05
C GLU A 265 34.75 38.95 -25.38
N GLU A 266 33.53 38.86 -25.91
CA GLU A 266 32.67 40.03 -26.19
C GLU A 266 32.24 40.77 -24.91
N LYS A 267 32.08 40.04 -23.80
CA LYS A 267 31.73 40.60 -22.48
C LYS A 267 32.94 40.94 -21.61
N ALA A 268 34.16 40.65 -22.07
CA ALA A 268 35.37 40.93 -21.31
C ALA A 268 35.54 42.46 -21.18
N PRO A 269 35.61 43.02 -19.96
CA PRO A 269 35.82 44.44 -19.80
C PRO A 269 37.19 44.82 -20.37
N ILE A 270 37.21 45.75 -21.33
CA ILE A 270 38.44 46.39 -21.80
C ILE A 270 39.08 47.03 -20.56
N LYS A 271 40.14 46.43 -20.04
CA LYS A 271 40.95 47.05 -18.98
C LYS A 271 41.48 48.37 -19.55
N ALA A 272 40.83 49.47 -19.19
CA ALA A 272 41.34 50.80 -19.45
C ALA A 272 42.73 50.88 -18.82
N LYS A 273 43.77 51.03 -19.66
CA LYS A 273 45.11 51.40 -19.20
C LYS A 273 44.95 52.65 -18.35
N ARG A 274 45.23 52.55 -17.05
CA ARG A 274 45.45 53.72 -16.20
C ARG A 274 46.66 54.46 -16.78
N THR A 275 46.41 55.56 -17.48
CA THR A 275 47.43 56.53 -17.84
C THR A 275 47.92 57.19 -16.55
N ALA A 276 49.24 57.14 -16.36
CA ALA A 276 49.97 57.79 -15.29
C ALA A 276 49.94 59.32 -15.43
#